data_AF-A0A6S7K982-F1
#
_entry.id   AF-A0A6S7K982-F1
#
_cell.length_a   1.000
_cell.length_b   1.000
_cell.length_c   1.000
_cell.angle_alpha   90.00
_cell.angle_beta   90.00
_cell.angle_gamma   90.00
#
_symmetry.space_group_name_H-M   'P 1'
#
loop_
_entity.id
_entity.type
_entity.pdbx_description
1 polymer ?
#
loop_
_entity_poly.entity_id
_entity_poly.type
_entity_poly.pdbx_seq_one_letter_code
_entity_poly.pdbx_strand_id
1 'polypeptide(L)'
;MSKGSVIAVMHSVDVLNFTEIFLRLQGPLRSSGTGRVEVFYNGHWGTICDDSWDLNDARVACRQLGYLNAVRALQGGFVPDGSGRIWLDDVACNGNEQRLSTCLHNPWGNHDCRHSEDAGVECLGGNY
;
A
#
# COMPACT_ATOMS: atom_id res chain seq x y z
N MET A 1 14.55 33.89 -14.50
CA MET A 1 13.79 33.52 -13.28
C MET A 1 14.13 32.08 -12.93
N SER A 2 15.02 31.87 -11.96
CA SER A 2 15.36 30.55 -11.41
C SER A 2 14.63 30.39 -10.08
N LYS A 3 13.80 29.36 -9.96
CA LYS A 3 13.28 28.80 -8.71
C LYS A 3 13.04 27.32 -9.02
N GLY A 4 13.61 26.31 -8.40
CA GLY A 4 14.50 26.17 -7.25
C GLY A 4 14.43 24.67 -6.92
N SER A 5 15.56 23.97 -6.94
CA SER A 5 15.61 22.56 -6.53
C SER A 5 15.21 22.43 -5.07
N VAL A 6 14.36 21.45 -4.75
CA VAL A 6 14.18 20.99 -3.37
C VAL A 6 15.02 19.71 -3.23
N ILE A 7 16.31 19.90 -2.97
CA ILE A 7 17.16 18.84 -2.43
C ILE A 7 16.95 18.90 -0.92
N ALA A 8 16.28 17.89 -0.36
CA ALA A 8 16.21 17.73 1.08
C ALA A 8 17.61 17.33 1.58
N VAL A 9 18.20 18.17 2.42
CA VAL A 9 19.41 17.84 3.17
C VAL A 9 18.99 17.67 4.62
N MET A 10 19.10 16.44 5.14
CA MET A 10 19.13 16.18 6.59
C MET A 10 20.31 15.26 6.91
N HIS A 11 21.12 15.74 7.85
CA HIS A 11 22.35 15.16 8.38
C HIS A 11 22.08 14.01 9.37
N SER A 12 23.15 13.27 9.66
CA SER A 12 23.36 12.23 10.69
C SER A 12 22.99 10.79 10.28
N VAL A 13 23.96 9.91 10.52
CA VAL A 13 24.07 8.51 10.14
C VAL A 13 22.97 7.64 10.77
N ASP A 14 21.83 7.55 10.09
CA ASP A 14 20.91 6.41 10.07
C ASP A 14 19.97 6.57 8.86
N VAL A 15 20.53 6.48 7.64
CA VAL A 15 19.73 6.43 6.42
C VAL A 15 19.19 5.01 6.27
N LEU A 16 18.18 4.67 7.07
CA LEU A 16 17.34 3.50 6.79
C LEU A 16 16.78 3.71 5.38
N ASN A 17 17.27 2.92 4.44
CA ASN A 17 16.99 3.02 3.02
C ASN A 17 15.54 2.57 2.76
N PHE A 18 14.58 3.42 3.11
CA PHE A 18 13.17 3.12 2.95
C PHE A 18 12.81 3.18 1.47
N THR A 19 12.24 2.09 0.96
CA THR A 19 11.73 2.08 -0.40
C THR A 19 10.50 2.98 -0.45
N GLU A 20 10.64 4.13 -1.12
CA GLU A 20 9.50 5.01 -1.38
C GLU A 20 8.54 4.35 -2.37
N ILE A 21 7.28 4.23 -1.96
CA ILE A 21 6.19 3.66 -2.75
C ILE A 21 4.97 4.60 -2.68
N PHE A 22 4.19 4.61 -3.75
CA PHE A 22 2.90 5.30 -3.78
C PHE A 22 1.77 4.29 -3.79
N LEU A 23 0.67 4.62 -3.12
CA LEU A 23 -0.54 3.81 -3.12
C LEU A 23 -1.65 4.50 -3.90
N ARG A 24 -2.56 3.69 -4.47
CA ARG A 24 -3.87 4.15 -4.95
C ARG A 24 -4.94 3.10 -4.68
N LEU A 25 -6.20 3.54 -4.63
CA LEU A 25 -7.35 2.64 -4.60
C LEU A 25 -7.96 2.49 -5.99
N GLN A 26 -8.28 1.24 -6.35
CA GLN A 26 -9.03 0.90 -7.56
C GLN A 26 -10.36 0.23 -7.23
N GLY A 27 -11.35 0.39 -8.11
CA GLY A 27 -12.69 -0.15 -7.96
C GLY A 27 -13.77 0.92 -7.82
N PRO A 28 -15.05 0.51 -7.79
CA PRO A 28 -16.20 1.42 -7.89
C PRO A 28 -16.37 2.33 -6.67
N LEU A 29 -15.89 1.92 -5.49
CA LEU A 29 -16.03 2.67 -4.23
C LEU A 29 -14.77 3.43 -3.83
N ARG A 30 -13.78 3.57 -4.74
CA ARG A 30 -12.47 4.17 -4.43
C ARG A 30 -12.56 5.59 -3.87
N SER A 31 -13.52 6.39 -4.33
CA SER A 31 -13.74 7.76 -3.85
C SER A 31 -14.23 7.81 -2.41
N SER A 32 -14.84 6.73 -1.93
CA SER A 32 -15.29 6.56 -0.55
C SER A 32 -14.24 5.85 0.32
N GLY A 33 -13.01 5.69 -0.18
CA GLY A 33 -11.94 5.02 0.56
C GLY A 33 -12.02 3.50 0.58
N THR A 34 -12.77 2.90 -0.35
CA THR A 34 -12.90 1.44 -0.44
C THR A 34 -12.44 0.92 -1.79
N GLY A 35 -11.55 -0.06 -1.81
CA GLY A 35 -11.10 -0.66 -3.06
C GLY A 35 -9.87 -1.54 -2.94
N ARG A 36 -9.47 -2.12 -4.07
CA ARG A 36 -8.20 -2.84 -4.21
C ARG A 36 -7.06 -1.86 -4.00
N VAL A 37 -6.06 -2.26 -3.21
CA VAL A 37 -4.84 -1.46 -3.03
C VAL A 37 -3.86 -1.79 -4.14
N GLU A 38 -3.33 -0.77 -4.79
CA GLU A 38 -2.22 -0.92 -5.72
C GLU A 38 -1.00 -0.12 -5.26
N VAL A 39 0.18 -0.69 -5.49
CA VAL A 39 1.48 -0.14 -5.13
C VAL A 39 2.23 0.26 -6.39
N PHE A 40 2.78 1.47 -6.43
CA PHE A 40 3.73 1.89 -7.45
C PHE A 40 5.15 1.61 -6.97
N TYR A 41 5.80 0.63 -7.59
CA TYR A 41 7.18 0.22 -7.30
C TYR A 41 7.93 -0.04 -8.60
N ASN A 42 9.20 0.38 -8.66
CA ASN A 42 10.08 0.20 -9.81
C ASN A 42 9.45 0.59 -11.16
N GLY A 43 8.72 1.71 -11.20
CA GLY A 43 8.12 2.26 -12.41
C GLY A 43 6.79 1.64 -12.85
N HIS A 44 6.24 0.66 -12.12
CA HIS A 44 4.98 0.02 -12.47
C HIS A 44 4.01 -0.07 -11.29
N TRP A 45 2.72 0.05 -11.60
CA TRP A 45 1.65 -0.32 -10.67
C TRP A 45 1.52 -1.83 -10.60
N GLY A 46 1.27 -2.34 -9.40
CA GLY A 46 0.96 -3.74 -9.14
C GLY A 46 0.09 -3.88 -7.91
N THR A 47 -0.40 -5.08 -7.65
CA THR A 47 -1.33 -5.39 -6.56
C THR A 47 -0.59 -5.98 -5.36
N ILE A 48 -1.36 -6.34 -4.32
CA ILE A 48 -0.89 -6.96 -3.08
C ILE A 48 -1.67 -8.26 -2.95
N CYS A 49 -1.03 -9.37 -2.62
CA CYS A 49 -1.71 -10.61 -2.28
C CYS A 49 -2.42 -10.50 -0.92
N ASP A 50 -3.54 -11.19 -0.76
CA ASP A 50 -4.32 -11.22 0.47
C ASP A 50 -3.81 -12.23 1.51
N ASP A 51 -2.82 -13.07 1.17
CA ASP A 51 -2.12 -13.92 2.14
C ASP A 51 -1.52 -13.07 3.27
N SER A 52 -1.88 -13.45 4.49
CA SER A 52 -1.61 -12.72 5.73
C SER A 52 -2.19 -11.30 5.85
N TRP A 53 -2.90 -10.79 4.84
CA TRP A 53 -3.42 -9.42 4.81
C TRP A 53 -4.47 -9.18 5.89
N ASP A 54 -4.14 -8.37 6.89
CA ASP A 54 -4.96 -8.16 8.08
C ASP A 54 -5.32 -6.67 8.32
N LEU A 55 -6.03 -6.41 9.43
CA LEU A 55 -6.47 -5.06 9.77
C LEU A 55 -5.31 -4.11 10.08
N ASN A 56 -4.17 -4.61 10.56
CA ASN A 56 -2.98 -3.80 10.79
C ASN A 56 -2.34 -3.35 9.48
N ASP A 57 -2.32 -4.22 8.46
CA ASP A 57 -1.85 -3.84 7.12
C ASP A 57 -2.76 -2.80 6.50
N ALA A 58 -4.08 -3.05 6.56
CA ALA A 58 -5.09 -2.12 6.10
C ALA A 58 -4.97 -0.74 6.77
N ARG A 59 -4.66 -0.70 8.08
CA ARG A 59 -4.42 0.55 8.82
C ARG A 59 -3.24 1.33 8.27
N VAL A 60 -2.12 0.67 8.00
CA VAL A 60 -0.94 1.29 7.41
C VAL A 60 -1.27 1.82 6.02
N ALA A 61 -1.92 1.00 5.18
CA ALA A 61 -2.33 1.39 3.83
C ALA A 61 -3.26 2.62 3.83
N CYS A 62 -4.31 2.61 4.66
CA CYS A 62 -5.27 3.71 4.75
C CYS A 62 -4.60 5.00 5.23
N ARG A 63 -3.73 4.95 6.25
CA ARG A 63 -2.99 6.14 6.69
C ARG A 63 -2.02 6.65 5.63
N GLN A 64 -1.33 5.76 4.93
CA GLN A 64 -0.45 6.12 3.82
C GLN A 64 -1.22 6.77 2.66
N LEU A 65 -2.48 6.38 2.44
CA LEU A 65 -3.41 6.98 1.49
C LEU A 65 -4.03 8.30 1.98
N GLY A 66 -3.77 8.73 3.22
CA GLY A 66 -4.28 9.98 3.80
C GLY A 66 -5.60 9.84 4.56
N TYR A 67 -6.08 8.62 4.83
CA TYR A 67 -7.24 8.36 5.68
C TYR A 67 -6.83 8.26 7.16
N LEU A 68 -7.80 8.40 8.07
CA LEU A 68 -7.53 8.35 9.51
C LEU A 68 -7.19 6.93 10.00
N ASN A 69 -7.93 5.93 9.50
CA ASN A 69 -7.80 4.55 9.94
C ASN A 69 -8.37 3.58 8.87
N ALA A 70 -8.38 2.28 9.17
CA ALA A 70 -9.10 1.27 8.40
C ALA A 70 -10.30 0.73 9.19
N VAL A 71 -11.39 0.48 8.48
CA VAL A 71 -12.56 -0.26 8.97
C VAL A 71 -12.35 -1.76 8.74
N ARG A 72 -11.89 -2.14 7.54
CA ARG A 72 -11.69 -3.55 7.15
C ARG A 72 -10.47 -3.74 6.25
N ALA A 73 -9.83 -4.89 6.42
CA ALA A 73 -9.01 -5.53 5.40
C ALA A 73 -9.93 -6.34 4.47
N LEU A 74 -9.86 -6.09 3.17
CA LEU A 74 -10.64 -6.81 2.17
C LEU A 74 -9.75 -7.83 1.49
N GLN A 75 -10.24 -9.07 1.43
CA GLN A 75 -9.57 -10.19 0.78
C GLN A 75 -10.00 -10.29 -0.70
N GLY A 76 -9.39 -11.20 -1.43
CA GLY A 76 -9.77 -11.61 -2.77
C GLY A 76 -11.27 -11.88 -2.90
N GLY A 77 -11.83 -11.48 -4.05
CA GLY A 77 -13.28 -11.57 -4.32
C GLY A 77 -14.15 -10.49 -3.68
N PHE A 78 -13.66 -9.71 -2.70
CA PHE A 78 -14.35 -8.52 -2.18
C PHE A 78 -14.00 -7.24 -2.94
N VAL A 79 -12.91 -7.27 -3.70
CA VAL A 79 -12.48 -6.19 -4.58
C VAL A 79 -12.36 -6.73 -6.01
N PRO A 80 -12.42 -5.86 -7.04
CA PRO A 80 -12.18 -6.32 -8.40
C PRO A 80 -10.78 -6.89 -8.52
N ASP A 81 -10.59 -7.90 -9.37
CA ASP A 81 -9.27 -8.40 -9.73
C ASP A 81 -8.43 -7.31 -10.40
N GLY A 82 -7.14 -7.32 -10.15
CA GLY A 82 -6.13 -6.52 -10.83
C GLY A 82 -5.56 -7.21 -12.06
N SER A 83 -4.40 -6.72 -12.48
CA SER A 83 -3.63 -7.28 -13.59
C SER A 83 -2.18 -6.88 -13.47
N GLY A 84 -1.28 -7.65 -14.09
CA GLY A 84 0.14 -7.32 -14.17
C GLY A 84 0.94 -7.91 -13.01
N ARG A 85 1.68 -7.06 -12.30
CA ARG A 85 2.55 -7.47 -11.19
C ARG A 85 1.74 -7.59 -9.90
N ILE A 86 2.01 -8.60 -9.10
CA ILE A 86 1.71 -8.60 -7.66
C ILE A 86 3.02 -8.24 -6.98
N TRP A 87 3.06 -7.11 -6.26
CA TRP A 87 4.31 -6.56 -5.72
C TRP A 87 4.62 -7.01 -4.31
N LEU A 88 3.58 -7.18 -3.51
CA LEU A 88 3.67 -7.52 -2.09
C LEU A 88 2.85 -8.76 -1.81
N ASP A 89 3.33 -9.53 -0.85
CA ASP A 89 2.78 -10.79 -0.39
C ASP A 89 3.30 -11.07 1.03
N ASP A 90 2.53 -11.83 1.82
CA ASP A 90 2.73 -12.05 3.26
C ASP A 90 3.03 -10.76 4.02
N VAL A 91 2.26 -9.70 3.76
CA VAL A 91 2.41 -8.43 4.47
C VAL A 91 2.01 -8.64 5.93
N ALA A 92 2.90 -8.27 6.84
CA ALA A 92 2.73 -8.45 8.28
C ALA A 92 3.17 -7.19 9.04
N CYS A 93 2.36 -6.14 8.92
CA CYS A 93 2.53 -4.90 9.67
C CYS A 93 2.16 -5.08 11.16
N ASN A 94 2.85 -4.35 12.04
CA ASN A 94 2.41 -4.18 13.43
C ASN A 94 1.25 -3.18 13.54
N GLY A 95 1.00 -2.40 12.49
CA GLY A 95 -0.10 -1.46 12.38
C GLY A 95 0.28 -0.02 12.73
N ASN A 96 1.56 0.27 12.96
CA ASN A 96 2.08 1.61 13.32
C ASN A 96 3.08 2.16 12.31
N GLU A 97 3.44 1.35 11.32
CA GLU A 97 4.31 1.70 10.21
C GLU A 97 3.70 2.88 9.43
N GLN A 98 4.59 3.70 8.87
CA GLN A 98 4.19 4.82 8.01
C GLN A 98 3.90 4.38 6.57
N ARG A 99 4.49 3.27 6.14
CA ARG A 99 4.41 2.75 4.77
C ARG A 99 4.36 1.23 4.76
N LEU A 100 3.63 0.65 3.80
CA LEU A 100 3.60 -0.81 3.61
C LEU A 100 4.98 -1.40 3.30
N SER A 101 5.85 -0.66 2.60
CA SER A 101 7.23 -1.07 2.28
C SER A 101 8.17 -1.21 3.51
N THR A 102 7.68 -0.86 4.70
CA THR A 102 8.42 -0.98 5.96
C THR A 102 7.90 -2.08 6.87
N CYS A 103 6.77 -2.69 6.50
CA CYS A 103 6.28 -3.88 7.18
C CYS A 103 7.14 -5.10 6.80
N LEU A 104 7.05 -6.16 7.59
CA LEU A 104 7.58 -7.44 7.13
C LEU A 104 6.74 -7.90 5.93
N HIS A 105 7.39 -8.38 4.88
CA HIS A 105 6.74 -8.93 3.69
C HIS A 105 7.74 -9.80 2.92
N ASN A 106 7.25 -10.65 2.02
CA ASN A 106 8.10 -11.39 1.09
C ASN A 106 8.88 -10.42 0.16
N PRO A 107 10.05 -10.80 -0.37
CA PRO A 107 10.79 -9.94 -1.31
C PRO A 107 9.90 -9.43 -2.46
N TRP A 108 10.11 -8.19 -2.91
CA TRP A 108 9.29 -7.57 -3.96
C TRP A 108 9.05 -8.47 -5.18
N GLY A 109 7.79 -8.72 -5.49
CA GLY A 109 7.38 -9.56 -6.62
C GLY A 109 7.59 -11.06 -6.43
N ASN A 110 7.99 -11.52 -5.24
CA ASN A 110 7.98 -12.92 -4.85
C ASN A 110 6.66 -13.24 -4.16
N HIS A 111 5.83 -14.03 -4.82
CA HIS A 111 4.50 -14.44 -4.37
C HIS A 111 4.11 -15.75 -5.08
N ASP A 112 3.15 -16.48 -4.55
CA ASP A 112 2.50 -17.62 -5.21
C ASP A 112 1.02 -17.37 -5.55
N CYS A 113 0.55 -16.14 -5.33
CA CYS A 113 -0.82 -15.73 -5.55
C CYS A 113 -1.20 -15.44 -7.01
N ARG A 114 -2.51 -15.38 -7.25
CA ARG A 114 -3.20 -14.92 -8.47
C ARG A 114 -3.98 -13.63 -8.20
N HIS A 115 -4.44 -12.96 -9.25
CA HIS A 115 -5.24 -11.74 -9.07
C HIS A 115 -6.62 -11.94 -8.43
N SER A 116 -7.10 -13.18 -8.32
CA SER A 116 -8.28 -13.51 -7.51
C SER A 116 -8.04 -13.33 -6.01
N GLU A 117 -6.78 -13.20 -5.60
CA GLU A 117 -6.28 -13.02 -4.23
C GLU A 117 -5.78 -11.58 -4.02
N ASP A 118 -6.18 -10.63 -4.86
CA ASP A 118 -5.75 -9.24 -4.69
C ASP A 118 -6.43 -8.59 -3.46
N ALA A 119 -5.62 -8.01 -2.60
CA ALA A 119 -6.03 -7.37 -1.36
C ALA A 119 -6.60 -5.95 -1.55
N GLY A 120 -7.47 -5.57 -0.63
CA GLY A 120 -8.10 -4.26 -0.59
C GLY A 120 -8.30 -3.73 0.83
N VAL A 121 -8.87 -2.54 0.91
CA VAL A 121 -9.21 -1.88 2.16
C VAL A 121 -10.58 -1.22 2.09
N GLU A 122 -11.19 -1.07 3.27
CA GLU A 122 -12.24 -0.09 3.53
C GLU A 122 -11.68 0.89 4.57
N CYS A 123 -11.43 2.14 4.19
CA CYS A 123 -10.83 3.16 5.04
C CYS A 123 -11.87 3.97 5.81
N LEU A 124 -11.48 4.44 7.00
CA LEU A 124 -12.26 5.33 7.85
C LEU A 124 -11.74 6.76 7.74
N GLY A 125 -12.62 7.67 7.29
CA GLY A 125 -12.40 9.12 7.31
C GLY A 125 -11.27 9.59 6.39
N GLY A 126 -11.57 10.50 5.48
CA GLY A 126 -10.58 11.15 4.62
C GLY A 126 -10.83 12.65 4.61
N ASN A 127 -9.77 13.44 4.62
CA ASN A 127 -9.88 14.89 4.45
C ASN A 127 -10.16 15.16 2.97
N TYR A 128 -11.39 15.58 2.67
CA TYR A 128 -11.70 16.29 1.43
C TYR A 128 -11.06 17.68 1.47
#